data_AF-A0A4P5SXD3-F1
#
_entry.id   AF-A0A4P5SXD3-F1
#
_cell.length_a   1.000
_cell.length_b   1.000
_cell.length_c   1.000
_cell.angle_alpha   90.00
_cell.angle_beta   90.00
_cell.angle_gamma   90.00
#
_symmetry.space_group_name_H-M   'P 1'
#
loop_
_entity.id
_entity.type
_entity.pdbx_description
1 polymer ?
#
loop_
_entity_poly.entity_id
_entity_poly.type
_entity_poly.pdbx_seq_one_letter_code
_entity_poly.pdbx_strand_id
1 'polypeptide(L)'
;MVKLIRFIALVSQSIFIQFVHLFGLVAFVLSAVMGYFRLPSWTVPIASVIFGVVADKYIDESAVSSLLEKAASANQRGGFLIVVFFVITAVGYVSGAYGRHYLKNRQ
;
A
#
# COMPACT_ATOMS: atom_id res chain seq x y z
N MET A 1 -6.30 9.08 21.34
CA MET A 1 -5.73 7.75 21.67
C MET A 1 -6.53 6.61 21.06
N VAL A 2 -7.74 6.29 21.53
CA VAL A 2 -8.53 5.13 21.05
C VAL A 2 -8.86 5.17 19.55
N LYS A 3 -9.18 6.35 18.99
CA LYS A 3 -9.47 6.52 17.55
C LYS A 3 -8.26 6.26 16.65
N LEU A 4 -7.06 6.65 17.09
CA LEU A 4 -5.81 6.44 16.34
C LEU A 4 -5.44 4.95 16.28
N ILE A 5 -5.57 4.25 17.41
CA ILE A 5 -5.30 2.81 17.49
C ILE A 5 -6.26 2.04 16.59
N ARG A 6 -7.55 2.40 16.58
CA ARG A 6 -8.53 1.82 15.65
C ARG A 6 -8.17 2.08 14.19
N PHE A 7 -7.73 3.29 13.86
CA PHE A 7 -7.30 3.63 12.51
C PHE A 7 -6.10 2.77 12.06
N ILE A 8 -5.07 2.64 12.90
CA ILE A 8 -3.91 1.80 12.60
C ILE A 8 -4.31 0.32 12.42
N ALA A 9 -5.20 -0.18 13.27
CA ALA A 9 -5.71 -1.54 13.16
C ALA A 9 -6.45 -1.77 11.82
N LEU A 10 -7.28 -0.82 11.39
CA LEU A 10 -7.98 -0.86 10.11
C LEU A 10 -7.00 -0.83 8.93
N VAL A 11 -5.99 0.04 8.97
CA VAL A 11 -4.94 0.11 7.94
C VAL A 11 -4.19 -1.20 7.86
N SER A 12 -3.80 -1.79 9.00
CA SER A 12 -3.10 -3.07 9.03
C SER A 12 -3.95 -4.20 8.45
N GLN A 13 -5.23 -4.31 8.84
CA GLN A 13 -6.14 -5.30 8.26
C GLN A 13 -6.30 -5.13 6.76
N SER A 14 -6.47 -3.90 6.28
CA SER A 14 -6.59 -3.62 4.85
C SER A 14 -5.32 -3.97 4.09
N ILE A 15 -4.13 -3.68 4.63
CA ILE A 15 -2.85 -4.13 4.05
C ILE A 15 -2.86 -5.66 3.90
N PHE A 16 -3.19 -6.40 4.96
CA PHE A 16 -3.21 -7.87 4.89
C PHE A 16 -4.14 -8.38 3.79
N ILE A 17 -5.33 -7.81 3.67
CA ILE A 17 -6.31 -8.24 2.66
C ILE A 17 -5.78 -7.93 1.25
N GLN A 18 -5.14 -6.79 1.05
CA GLN A 18 -4.52 -6.44 -0.23
C GLN A 18 -3.39 -7.41 -0.61
N PHE A 19 -2.61 -7.91 0.36
CA PHE A 19 -1.63 -8.96 0.12
C PHE A 19 -2.27 -10.32 -0.22
N VAL A 20 -3.38 -10.68 0.43
CA VAL A 20 -4.15 -11.90 0.10
C VAL A 20 -4.66 -11.86 -1.35
N HIS A 21 -5.07 -10.69 -1.84
CA HIS A 21 -5.51 -10.51 -3.23
C HIS A 21 -4.35 -10.46 -4.24
N LEU A 22 -3.10 -10.69 -3.81
CA LEU A 22 -1.86 -10.59 -4.60
C LEU A 22 -1.59 -9.19 -5.19
N PHE A 23 -2.57 -8.29 -5.22
CA PHE A 23 -2.44 -6.96 -5.77
C PHE A 23 -1.56 -6.06 -4.90
N GLY A 24 -1.70 -6.15 -3.58
CA GLY A 24 -0.77 -5.51 -2.63
C GLY A 24 0.66 -6.03 -2.80
N LEU A 25 0.84 -7.32 -3.10
CA LEU A 25 2.15 -7.89 -3.38
C LEU A 25 2.74 -7.35 -4.69
N VAL A 26 1.94 -7.23 -5.75
CA VAL A 26 2.37 -6.63 -7.03
C VAL A 26 2.82 -5.18 -6.81
N ALA A 27 2.03 -4.37 -6.11
CA ALA A 27 2.38 -2.99 -5.80
C ALA A 27 3.67 -2.90 -4.97
N PHE A 28 3.84 -3.79 -4.00
CA PHE A 28 5.04 -3.88 -3.18
C PHE A 28 6.29 -4.22 -4.02
N VAL A 29 6.22 -5.27 -4.85
CA VAL A 29 7.33 -5.73 -5.69
C VAL A 29 7.73 -4.66 -6.69
N LEU A 30 6.75 -4.06 -7.38
CA LEU A 30 7.03 -2.98 -8.33
C LEU A 30 7.70 -1.78 -7.64
N SER A 31 7.23 -1.42 -6.44
CA SER A 31 7.85 -0.34 -5.69
C SER A 31 9.25 -0.69 -5.20
N ALA A 32 9.49 -1.94 -4.79
CA ALA A 32 10.82 -2.44 -4.45
C ALA A 32 11.79 -2.39 -5.64
N VAL A 33 11.32 -2.77 -6.84
CA VAL A 33 12.09 -2.60 -8.08
C VAL A 33 12.43 -1.13 -8.29
N MET A 34 11.47 -0.22 -8.13
CA MET A 34 11.71 1.22 -8.28
C MET A 34 12.77 1.75 -7.29
N GLY A 35 12.69 1.33 -6.03
CA GLY A 35 13.66 1.68 -5.00
C GLY A 35 15.05 1.12 -5.28
N TYR A 36 15.13 -0.12 -5.75
CA TYR A 36 16.38 -0.77 -6.13
C TYR A 36 17.09 0.02 -7.24
N PHE A 37 16.37 0.41 -8.30
CA PHE A 37 16.92 1.19 -9.42
C PHE A 37 17.16 2.68 -9.13
N ARG A 38 16.93 3.17 -7.91
CA ARG A 38 17.10 4.59 -7.53
C ARG A 38 16.18 5.56 -8.27
N LEU A 39 14.98 5.13 -8.66
CA LEU A 39 14.01 6.06 -9.23
C LEU A 39 13.68 7.19 -8.23
N PRO A 40 13.27 8.39 -8.71
CA PRO A 40 12.96 9.50 -7.81
C PRO A 40 11.92 9.11 -6.77
N SER A 41 12.07 9.54 -5.51
CA SER A 41 11.12 9.22 -4.43
C SER A 41 9.68 9.70 -4.70
N TRP A 42 9.51 10.65 -5.61
CA TRP A 42 8.21 11.09 -6.14
C TRP A 42 7.44 9.98 -6.88
N THR A 43 8.08 8.87 -7.25
CA THR A 43 7.35 7.72 -7.81
C THR A 43 6.48 7.01 -6.79
N VAL A 44 6.79 7.11 -5.48
CA VAL A 44 6.00 6.51 -4.39
C VAL A 44 4.58 7.09 -4.34
N PRO A 45 4.37 8.41 -4.18
CA PRO A 45 3.02 8.98 -4.16
C PRO A 45 2.27 8.72 -5.47
N ILE A 46 2.93 8.82 -6.63
CA ILE A 46 2.29 8.55 -7.93
C ILE A 46 1.82 7.09 -8.03
N ALA A 47 2.70 6.13 -7.70
CA ALA A 47 2.36 4.72 -7.71
C ALA A 47 1.22 4.42 -6.72
N SER A 48 1.25 5.01 -5.52
CA SER A 48 0.22 4.81 -4.51
C SER A 48 -1.17 5.25 -4.98
N VAL A 49 -1.25 6.37 -5.69
CA VAL A 49 -2.50 6.87 -6.25
C VAL A 49 -2.99 5.96 -7.37
N ILE A 50 -2.10 5.55 -8.28
CA ILE A 50 -2.46 4.64 -9.38
C ILE A 50 -2.97 3.31 -8.84
N PHE A 51 -2.23 2.66 -7.94
CA PHE A 51 -2.65 1.39 -7.35
C PHE A 51 -3.89 1.54 -6.48
N GLY A 52 -4.02 2.63 -5.72
CA GLY A 52 -5.20 2.90 -4.90
C GLY A 52 -6.47 3.05 -5.73
N VAL A 53 -6.41 3.80 -6.83
CA VAL A 53 -7.56 3.99 -7.75
C VAL A 53 -7.88 2.70 -8.51
N VAL A 54 -6.86 1.95 -8.93
CA VAL A 54 -7.05 0.65 -9.61
C VAL A 54 -7.66 -0.38 -8.66
N ALA A 55 -7.17 -0.46 -7.42
CA ALA A 55 -7.75 -1.34 -6.40
C ALA A 55 -9.21 -0.99 -6.12
N ASP A 56 -9.53 0.30 -5.93
CA ASP A 56 -10.90 0.73 -5.65
C ASP A 56 -11.88 0.37 -6.78
N LYS A 57 -11.41 0.45 -8.04
CA LYS A 57 -12.25 0.23 -9.22
C LYS A 57 -12.37 -1.22 -9.67
N TYR A 58 -11.31 -2.02 -9.52
CA TYR A 58 -11.23 -3.36 -10.11
C TYR A 58 -11.16 -4.48 -9.08
N ILE A 59 -10.86 -4.19 -7.81
CA ILE A 59 -10.87 -5.19 -6.75
C ILE A 59 -12.14 -4.98 -5.95
N ASP A 60 -13.12 -5.85 -6.23
CA ASP A 60 -14.38 -5.86 -5.52
C ASP A 60 -14.17 -6.42 -4.11
N GLU A 61 -13.75 -5.53 -3.23
CA GLU A 61 -13.50 -5.74 -1.81
C GLU A 61 -14.82 -5.95 -1.02
N SER A 62 -15.78 -6.71 -1.56
CA SER A 62 -17.04 -7.07 -0.88
C SER A 62 -16.84 -7.90 0.40
N ALA A 63 -15.66 -8.51 0.58
CA ALA A 63 -15.23 -9.09 1.84
C ALA A 63 -14.75 -8.03 2.86
N VAL A 64 -14.23 -6.90 2.38
CA VAL A 64 -13.79 -5.75 3.19
C VAL A 64 -14.96 -4.84 3.49
N SER A 65 -15.98 -4.76 2.63
CA SER A 65 -17.13 -3.88 2.81
C SER A 65 -17.89 -4.13 4.11
N SER A 66 -17.87 -5.34 4.69
CA SER A 66 -18.46 -5.59 6.02
C SER A 66 -17.65 -4.99 7.19
N LEU A 67 -16.32 -4.88 7.04
CA LEU A 67 -15.43 -4.19 7.98
C LEU A 67 -15.40 -2.67 7.71
N LEU A 68 -15.56 -2.28 6.45
CA LEU A 68 -15.55 -0.91 5.95
C LEU A 68 -16.90 -0.19 6.15
N GLU A 69 -18.03 -0.91 6.15
CA GLU A 69 -19.36 -0.41 6.53
C GLU A 69 -19.34 0.12 7.96
N LYS A 70 -18.59 -0.54 8.85
CA LYS A 70 -18.31 -0.06 10.21
C LYS A 70 -17.37 1.15 10.26
N ALA A 71 -16.62 1.41 9.18
CA ALA A 71 -15.59 2.46 9.09
C ALA A 71 -16.03 3.73 8.32
N ALA A 72 -17.28 3.77 7.84
CA ALA A 72 -17.98 4.94 7.28
C ALA A 72 -17.92 5.14 5.76
N SER A 73 -19.13 5.31 5.20
CA SER A 73 -19.52 6.00 3.96
C SER A 73 -18.64 5.78 2.73
N ALA A 74 -19.25 5.23 1.67
CA ALA A 74 -18.64 4.92 0.36
C ALA A 74 -17.76 6.03 -0.26
N ASN A 75 -17.90 7.29 0.14
CA ASN A 75 -17.06 8.40 -0.33
C ASN A 75 -15.66 8.46 0.33
N GLN A 76 -15.43 7.82 1.49
CA GLN A 76 -14.11 7.77 2.16
C GLN A 76 -13.26 6.56 1.76
N ARG A 77 -13.85 5.58 1.07
CA ARG A 77 -13.21 4.31 0.70
C ARG A 77 -12.00 4.49 -0.23
N GLY A 78 -12.15 5.24 -1.32
CA GLY A 78 -11.05 5.49 -2.26
C GLY A 78 -9.88 6.24 -1.62
N GLY A 79 -10.16 7.25 -0.79
CA GLY A 79 -9.13 7.98 -0.04
C GLY A 79 -8.38 7.10 0.95
N PHE A 80 -9.07 6.18 1.63
CA PHE A 80 -8.47 5.23 2.56
C PHE A 80 -7.55 4.23 1.84
N LEU A 81 -7.98 3.70 0.69
CA LEU A 81 -7.16 2.78 -0.10
C LEU A 81 -5.87 3.43 -0.59
N ILE A 82 -5.91 4.71 -1.00
CA ILE A 82 -4.70 5.45 -1.37
C ILE A 82 -3.70 5.49 -0.20
N VAL A 83 -4.18 5.69 1.03
CA VAL A 83 -3.30 5.67 2.22
C VAL A 83 -2.70 4.29 2.44
N VAL A 84 -3.48 3.23 2.28
CA VAL A 84 -3.01 1.84 2.38
C VAL A 84 -1.91 1.57 1.34
N PHE A 85 -2.15 1.91 0.07
CA PHE A 85 -1.16 1.75 -0.99
C PHE A 85 0.05 2.67 -0.83
N PHE A 86 -0.09 3.83 -0.22
CA PHE A 86 1.03 4.69 0.12
C PHE A 86 1.97 4.02 1.10
N VAL A 87 1.44 3.35 2.13
CA VAL A 87 2.26 2.57 3.06
C VAL A 87 2.94 1.40 2.35
N ILE A 88 2.18 0.62 1.55
CA ILE A 88 2.73 -0.55 0.84
C ILE A 88 3.87 -0.13 -0.11
N THR A 89 3.65 0.91 -0.91
CA THR A 89 4.64 1.42 -1.86
C THR A 89 5.84 2.05 -1.14
N ALA A 90 5.64 2.85 -0.09
CA ALA A 90 6.73 3.42 0.68
C ALA A 90 7.64 2.32 1.27
N VAL A 91 7.05 1.30 1.89
CA VAL A 91 7.80 0.17 2.47
C VAL A 91 8.50 -0.64 1.38
N GLY A 92 7.83 -0.89 0.25
CA GLY A 92 8.43 -1.57 -0.90
C GLY A 92 9.65 -0.82 -1.43
N TYR A 93 9.51 0.47 -1.73
CA TYR A 93 10.59 1.34 -2.20
C TYR A 93 11.78 1.35 -1.25
N VAL A 94 11.55 1.52 0.05
CA VAL A 94 12.62 1.50 1.06
C VAL A 94 13.31 0.14 1.11
N SER A 95 12.55 -0.96 1.04
CA SER A 95 13.08 -2.31 1.02
C SER A 95 14.01 -2.53 -0.18
N GLY A 96 13.61 -2.07 -1.37
CA GLY A 96 14.42 -2.14 -2.59
C GLY A 96 15.70 -1.30 -2.51
N ALA A 97 15.58 -0.07 -2.03
CA ALA A 97 16.73 0.81 -1.83
C ALA A 97 17.74 0.22 -0.84
N TYR A 98 17.25 -0.33 0.28
CA TYR A 98 18.07 -0.99 1.28
C TYR A 98 18.74 -2.26 0.72
N GLY A 99 18.01 -3.07 -0.03
CA GLY A 99 18.54 -4.26 -0.71
C GLY A 99 19.73 -3.93 -1.63
N ARG A 100 19.64 -2.84 -2.40
CA ARG A 100 20.77 -2.36 -3.21
C ARG A 100 21.96 -1.95 -2.33
N HIS A 101 21.72 -1.19 -1.27
CA HIS A 101 22.79 -0.75 -0.36
C HIS A 101 23.53 -1.94 0.27
N TYR A 102 22.79 -2.98 0.66
CA TYR A 102 23.37 -4.20 1.20
C TYR A 102 24.24 -4.96 0.18
N LEU A 103 23.76 -5.12 -1.06
CA LEU A 103 24.51 -5.74 -2.15
C LEU A 103 25.78 -4.96 -2.51
N LYS A 104 25.68 -3.63 -2.57
CA LYS A 104 26.81 -2.75 -2.86
C LYS A 104 27.91 -2.82 -1.79
N ASN A 105 27.55 -3.02 -0.53
CA ASN A 105 28.52 -3.15 0.57
C ASN A 105 29.15 -4.54 0.68
N ARG A 106 28.66 -5.52 -0.10
CA ARG A 106 29.20 -6.89 -0.16
C ARG A 106 30.06 -7.17 -1.40
N GLN A 107 30.04 -6.27 -2.38
CA GLN A 107 30.93 -6.28 -3.55
C GLN A 107 32.15 -5.40 -3.27
#